data_AF-W1YN40-F1
#
_entry.id   AF-W1YN40-F1
#
_cell.length_a   1.000
_cell.length_b   1.000
_cell.length_c   1.000
_cell.angle_alpha   90.00
_cell.angle_beta   90.00
_cell.angle_gamma   90.00
#
_symmetry.space_group_name_H-M   'P 1'
#
loop_
_entity.id
_entity.type
_entity.pdbx_description
1 polymer ?
#
loop_
_entity_poly.entity_id
_entity_poly.type
_entity_poly.pdbx_seq_one_letter_code
_entity_poly.pdbx_strand_id
1 'polypeptide(L)'
;EVENFVQQSEERRGSAFTQEVKRYLERYPNTQYVDVLLTDLNGCFRGKRIPVSSLKKLEKGCYFPASVFAMDILGNVVEEAGLG
;
A
#
# COMPACT_ATOMS: atom_id res chain seq x y z
N GLU A 1 -18.26 0.21 23.72
CA GLU A 1 -17.38 -0.96 23.99
C GLU A 1 -16.68 -1.49 22.74
N VAL A 2 -17.35 -1.60 21.58
CA VAL A 2 -16.74 -2.07 20.32
C VAL A 2 -15.70 -1.10 19.74
N GLU A 3 -15.94 0.21 19.78
CA GLU A 3 -15.02 1.23 19.24
C GLU A 3 -13.65 1.23 19.95
N ASN A 4 -13.64 1.11 21.28
CA ASN A 4 -12.40 1.03 22.07
C ASN A 4 -11.55 -0.20 21.69
N PHE A 5 -12.18 -1.31 21.32
CA PHE A 5 -11.47 -2.52 20.91
C PHE A 5 -10.81 -2.34 19.53
N VAL A 6 -11.53 -1.73 18.57
CA VAL A 6 -11.00 -1.42 17.23
C VAL A 6 -9.81 -0.48 17.35
N GLN A 7 -9.95 0.61 18.10
CA GLN A 7 -8.91 1.61 18.29
C GLN A 7 -7.63 1.02 18.92
N GLN A 8 -7.78 0.19 19.96
CA GLN A 8 -6.63 -0.49 20.56
C GLN A 8 -5.93 -1.46 19.58
N SER A 9 -6.69 -2.11 18.69
CA SER A 9 -6.12 -3.00 17.68
C SER A 9 -5.34 -2.25 16.60
N GLU A 10 -5.82 -1.07 16.19
CA GLU A 10 -5.17 -0.20 15.21
C GLU A 10 -3.87 0.38 15.76
N GLU A 11 -3.85 0.85 17.01
CA GLU A 11 -2.65 1.34 17.70
C GLU A 11 -1.56 0.25 17.82
N ARG A 12 -1.96 -0.99 18.14
CA ARG A 12 -1.05 -2.14 18.17
C ARG A 12 -0.47 -2.45 16.79
N ARG A 13 -1.28 -2.37 15.73
CA ARG A 13 -0.82 -2.60 14.35
C ARG A 13 0.16 -1.53 13.90
N GLY A 14 -0.13 -0.26 14.19
CA GLY A 14 0.73 0.86 13.81
C GLY A 14 2.11 0.79 14.46
N SER A 15 2.12 0.54 15.77
CA SER A 15 3.37 0.37 16.54
C SER A 15 4.21 -0.83 16.06
N ALA A 16 3.59 -1.93 15.63
CA ALA A 16 4.29 -3.08 15.06
C ALA A 16 4.93 -2.76 13.70
N PHE A 17 4.19 -2.11 12.78
CA PHE A 17 4.70 -1.72 11.46
C PHE A 17 5.90 -0.77 11.58
N THR A 18 5.80 0.23 12.45
CA THR A 18 6.89 1.20 12.66
C THR A 18 8.18 0.51 13.15
N GLN A 19 8.05 -0.49 14.04
CA GLN A 19 9.19 -1.26 14.52
C GLN A 19 9.81 -2.15 13.43
N GLU A 20 8.97 -2.78 12.61
CA GLU A 20 9.42 -3.59 11.48
C GLU A 20 10.21 -2.76 10.47
N VAL A 21 9.65 -1.60 10.05
CA VAL A 21 10.32 -0.67 9.14
C VAL A 21 11.68 -0.24 9.68
N LYS A 22 11.76 0.08 10.98
CA LYS A 22 13.02 0.46 11.63
C LYS A 22 14.05 -0.67 11.52
N ARG A 23 13.69 -1.89 11.93
CA ARG A 23 14.60 -3.06 11.88
C ARG A 23 15.05 -3.39 10.46
N TYR A 24 14.16 -3.26 9.48
CA TYR A 24 14.48 -3.47 8.07
C TYR A 24 15.53 -2.46 7.57
N LEU A 25 15.34 -1.17 7.85
CA LEU A 25 16.25 -0.12 7.38
C LEU A 25 17.59 -0.11 8.11
N GLU A 26 17.66 -0.59 9.36
CA GLU A 26 18.94 -0.86 10.05
C GLU A 26 19.77 -1.91 9.28
N ARG A 27 19.11 -2.94 8.73
CA ARG A 27 19.77 -3.99 7.94
C ARG A 27 20.07 -3.58 6.50
N TYR A 28 19.22 -2.74 5.91
CA TYR A 28 19.31 -2.32 4.51
C TYR A 28 19.28 -0.79 4.36
N PRO A 29 20.32 -0.08 4.83
CA PRO A 29 20.32 1.39 4.92
C PRO A 29 20.27 2.09 3.57
N ASN A 30 20.64 1.40 2.48
CA ASN A 30 20.68 1.96 1.13
C ASN A 30 19.34 1.84 0.38
N THR A 31 18.30 1.25 0.98
CA THR A 31 16.98 1.11 0.35
C THR A 31 16.41 2.48 0.00
N GLN A 32 16.16 2.73 -1.30
CA GLN A 32 15.61 4.02 -1.76
C GLN A 32 14.09 3.98 -1.91
N TYR A 33 13.53 2.82 -2.27
CA TYR A 33 12.13 2.66 -2.62
C TYR A 33 11.56 1.34 -2.10
N VAL A 34 10.24 1.32 -1.91
CA VAL A 34 9.44 0.13 -1.63
C VAL A 34 8.31 0.09 -2.64
N ASP A 35 8.06 -1.07 -3.22
CA ASP A 35 6.94 -1.28 -4.14
C ASP A 35 5.77 -1.90 -3.38
N VAL A 36 4.64 -1.19 -3.35
CA VAL A 36 3.38 -1.73 -2.85
C VAL A 36 2.67 -2.37 -4.04
N LEU A 37 2.34 -3.65 -3.94
CA LEU A 37 1.71 -4.42 -5.00
C LEU A 37 0.31 -4.86 -4.57
N LEU A 38 -0.65 -4.79 -5.51
CA LEU A 38 -1.96 -5.39 -5.40
C LEU A 38 -2.27 -6.16 -6.68
N THR A 39 -3.14 -7.15 -6.59
CA THR A 39 -3.60 -7.91 -7.75
C THR A 39 -4.92 -7.32 -8.25
N ASP A 40 -5.00 -6.97 -9.54
CA ASP A 40 -6.24 -6.50 -10.15
C ASP A 40 -7.22 -7.66 -10.44
N LEU A 41 -8.38 -7.33 -11.03
CA LEU A 41 -9.42 -8.32 -11.36
C LEU A 41 -8.96 -9.37 -12.38
N ASN A 42 -7.93 -9.07 -13.16
CA ASN A 42 -7.35 -9.98 -14.15
C ASN A 42 -6.21 -10.82 -13.57
N GLY A 43 -5.97 -10.77 -12.25
CA GLY A 43 -4.86 -11.49 -11.62
C GLY A 43 -3.49 -10.83 -11.86
N CYS A 44 -3.44 -9.64 -12.44
CA CYS A 44 -2.19 -8.97 -12.77
C CYS A 44 -1.72 -8.09 -11.61
N PHE A 45 -0.41 -8.10 -11.32
CA PHE A 45 0.15 -7.20 -10.31
C PHE A 45 0.15 -5.74 -10.79
N ARG A 46 -0.36 -4.86 -9.94
CA ARG A 46 -0.36 -3.41 -10.09
C ARG A 46 0.36 -2.79 -8.91
N GLY A 47 1.29 -1.90 -9.23
CA GLY A 47 2.28 -1.42 -8.28
C GLY A 47 2.27 0.08 -8.09
N LYS A 48 2.61 0.49 -6.88
CA LYS A 48 2.98 1.87 -6.57
C LYS A 48 4.35 1.88 -5.90
N ARG A 49 5.32 2.51 -6.56
CA ARG A 49 6.66 2.73 -6.01
C ARG A 49 6.63 3.91 -5.06
N ILE A 50 7.02 3.66 -3.80
CA ILE A 50 7.01 4.65 -2.73
C ILE A 50 8.46 4.91 -2.30
N PRO A 51 8.90 6.18 -2.22
CA PRO A 51 10.22 6.49 -1.67
C PRO A 51 10.27 6.12 -0.19
N VAL A 52 11.39 5.59 0.27
CA VAL A 52 11.58 5.14 1.66
C VAL A 52 11.30 6.25 2.68
N SER A 53 11.55 7.51 2.30
CA SER A 53 11.25 8.70 3.10
C SER A 53 9.76 8.84 3.45
N SER A 54 8.88 8.24 2.65
CA SER A 54 7.43 8.22 2.86
C SER A 54 6.92 6.91 3.45
N LEU A 55 7.79 5.94 3.74
CA LEU A 55 7.42 4.60 4.18
C LEU A 55 6.62 4.61 5.50
N LYS A 56 6.96 5.50 6.44
CA LYS A 56 6.19 5.68 7.69
C LYS A 56 4.73 6.07 7.44
N LYS A 57 4.44 6.79 6.35
CA LYS A 57 3.06 7.19 6.01
C LYS A 57 2.20 6.00 5.58
N LEU A 58 2.81 4.89 5.14
CA LEU A 58 2.09 3.66 4.76
C LEU A 58 1.42 2.96 5.94
N GLU A 59 1.73 3.34 7.18
CA GLU A 59 1.05 2.83 8.38
C GLU A 59 -0.47 3.02 8.30
N LYS A 60 -0.92 4.13 7.69
CA LYS A 60 -2.33 4.44 7.46
C LYS A 60 -2.85 3.92 6.10
N GLY A 61 -2.06 3.10 5.42
CA GLY A 61 -2.30 2.67 4.05
C GLY A 61 -1.80 3.66 3.00
N CYS A 62 -2.09 3.37 1.73
CA CYS A 62 -1.83 4.28 0.63
C CYS A 62 -2.90 4.18 -0.44
N TYR A 63 -3.11 5.29 -1.15
CA TYR A 63 -4.07 5.35 -2.24
C TYR A 63 -3.47 4.83 -3.55
N PHE A 64 -4.28 4.07 -4.26
CA PHE A 64 -4.09 3.71 -5.67
C PHE A 64 -5.12 4.45 -6.53
N PRO A 65 -4.81 4.75 -7.80
CA PRO A 65 -5.80 5.23 -8.76
C PRO A 65 -6.96 4.23 -8.89
N ALA A 66 -8.19 4.72 -8.97
CA ALA A 66 -9.36 3.85 -9.11
C ALA A 66 -9.36 3.03 -10.40
N SER A 67 -8.74 3.57 -11.46
CA SER A 67 -8.52 2.89 -12.74
C SER A 67 -7.83 1.53 -12.61
N VAL A 68 -7.12 1.27 -11.50
CA VAL A 68 -6.56 -0.06 -11.21
C VAL A 68 -7.62 -1.18 -11.24
N PHE A 69 -8.89 -0.86 -10.98
CA PHE A 69 -10.01 -1.81 -11.04
C PHE A 69 -10.71 -1.87 -12.40
N ALA A 70 -10.36 -0.99 -13.33
CA ALA A 70 -10.92 -0.92 -14.68
C ALA A 70 -9.81 -0.93 -15.72
N MET A 71 -8.91 -1.91 -15.63
CA MET A 71 -7.94 -2.18 -16.69
C MET A 71 -8.26 -3.48 -17.40
N ASP A 72 -7.97 -3.53 -18.70
CA ASP A 72 -7.97 -4.76 -19.47
C ASP A 72 -6.76 -5.65 -19.14
N ILE A 73 -6.71 -6.84 -19.74
CA ILE A 73 -5.61 -7.80 -19.55
C ILE A 73 -4.25 -7.26 -20.02
N LEU A 74 -4.25 -6.27 -20.92
CA LEU A 74 -3.06 -5.63 -21.46
C LEU A 74 -2.58 -4.45 -20.58
N GLY A 75 -3.38 -4.05 -19.59
CA GLY A 75 -3.11 -2.95 -18.68
C GLY A 75 -3.58 -1.59 -19.18
N ASN A 76 -4.40 -1.54 -20.22
CA ASN A 76 -5.04 -0.29 -20.66
C ASN A 76 -6.25 0.00 -19.77
N VAL A 77 -6.49 1.28 -19.49
CA VAL A 77 -7.70 1.70 -18.79
C VAL A 77 -8.90 1.51 -19.72
N VAL A 78 -9.99 0.96 -19.17
CA VAL A 78 -11.29 0.83 -19.83
C VAL A 78 -12.09 2.08 -19.52
N GLU A 79 -12.00 3.07 -20.41
CA GLU A 79 -12.60 4.40 -20.26
C GLU A 79 -14.11 4.34 -20.00
N GLU A 80 -14.82 3.37 -20.58
CA GLU A 80 -16.26 3.17 -20.41
C GLU A 80 -16.67 2.85 -18.97
N ALA A 81 -15.73 2.41 -18.12
CA ALA A 81 -15.98 2.18 -16.71
C ALA A 81 -16.01 3.49 -15.88
N GLY A 82 -15.53 4.60 -16.43
CA GLY A 82 -15.55 5.92 -15.77
C GLY A 82 -14.63 6.05 -14.54
N LEU A 83 -13.60 5.20 -14.44
CA LEU A 83 -12.67 5.16 -13.29
C LEU A 83 -11.30 5.80 -13.57
N GLY A 84 -11.15 6.45 -14.72
CA GLY A 84 -9.92 7.12 -15.12
C GLY A 84 -9.93 7.33 -16.62
#